data_AF-A0A6P6MMS9-F1
#
_entry.id   AF-A0A6P6MMS9-F1
#
_cell.length_a   1.000
_cell.length_b   1.000
_cell.length_c   1.000
_cell.angle_alpha   90.00
_cell.angle_beta   90.00
_cell.angle_gamma   90.00
#
_symmetry.space_group_name_H-M   'P 1'
#
loop_
_entity.id
_entity.type
_entity.pdbx_description
1 polymer ?
#
loop_
_entity_poly.entity_id
_entity_poly.type
_entity_poly.pdbx_seq_one_letter_code
_entity_poly.pdbx_strand_id
1 'polypeptide(L)'
;MKHTSEVDTIKIKMKETFQYRRKMIQDPNRSTDVLKFPRFLDVQGLIEQDFVLLFGEKTTSKLLERWPTTFMHKVIQQSKSLNSSQALQDLIDCAEMTVKENEIGDAGWNSDIASILLLLHLIPPSPQGRKRPGKMSASQAEKHLVIFKKAGTNIQEHLDSIEESTQPYLLAMGPKKNSIHVYYIILDKKAIPCKSVSGLSAFDELFKAHFVFGASYSKVLHNMYTFVQTTVFQIDIGKVKECPRVAELRARFLR
;
A
#
# COMPACT_ATOMS: atom_id res chain seq x y z
N MET A 1 -8.92 -11.74 32.67
CA MET A 1 -8.88 -10.39 32.05
C MET A 1 -10.24 -10.14 31.40
N LYS A 2 -11.04 -9.17 31.86
CA LYS A 2 -12.30 -8.83 31.15
C LYS A 2 -11.93 -8.19 29.81
N HIS A 3 -12.36 -8.78 28.70
CA HIS A 3 -12.21 -8.18 27.38
C HIS A 3 -13.15 -6.97 27.29
N THR A 4 -12.58 -5.77 27.33
CA THR A 4 -13.33 -4.53 27.06
C THR A 4 -13.55 -4.40 25.55
N SER A 5 -14.78 -4.08 25.13
CA SER A 5 -15.17 -3.83 23.73
C SER A 5 -15.09 -2.35 23.33
N GLU A 6 -14.79 -1.46 24.28
CA GLU A 6 -14.65 -0.04 24.03
C GLU A 6 -13.35 0.25 23.26
N VAL A 7 -13.49 0.79 22.05
CA VAL A 7 -12.40 1.03 21.10
C VAL A 7 -11.30 1.91 21.71
N ASP A 8 -11.66 2.95 22.47
CA ASP A 8 -10.69 3.87 23.06
C ASP A 8 -9.85 3.19 24.15
N THR A 9 -10.49 2.39 25.01
CA THR A 9 -9.79 1.56 25.98
C THR A 9 -8.85 0.55 25.30
N ILE A 10 -9.26 -0.04 24.17
CA ILE A 10 -8.38 -0.95 23.40
C ILE A 10 -7.18 -0.18 22.85
N LYS A 11 -7.39 1.00 22.24
CA LYS A 11 -6.32 1.84 21.70
C LYS A 11 -5.30 2.23 22.76
N ILE A 12 -5.75 2.65 23.95
CA ILE A 12 -4.88 2.97 25.09
C ILE A 12 -4.02 1.76 25.47
N LYS A 13 -4.63 0.59 25.68
CA LYS A 13 -3.89 -0.64 26.01
C LYS A 13 -2.93 -1.08 24.90
N MET A 14 -3.31 -0.86 23.65
CA MET A 14 -2.43 -1.10 22.51
C MET A 14 -1.22 -0.16 22.55
N LYS A 15 -1.38 1.13 22.89
CA LYS A 15 -0.24 2.05 23.09
C LYS A 15 0.68 1.58 24.21
N GLU A 16 0.13 1.17 25.36
CA GLU A 16 0.92 0.69 26.51
C GLU A 16 1.79 -0.52 26.16
N THR A 17 1.30 -1.39 25.28
CA THR A 17 2.00 -2.63 24.86
C THR A 17 2.88 -2.44 23.60
N PHE A 18 3.00 -1.21 23.09
CA PHE A 18 3.78 -0.89 21.89
C PHE A 18 5.23 -1.37 21.97
N GLN A 19 5.95 -1.03 23.04
CA GLN A 19 7.37 -1.39 23.18
C GLN A 19 7.59 -2.90 23.23
N TYR A 20 6.66 -3.64 23.84
CA TYR A 20 6.69 -5.10 23.84
C TYR A 20 6.54 -5.66 22.42
N ARG A 21 5.57 -5.16 21.63
CA ARG A 21 5.42 -5.55 20.22
C ARG A 21 6.64 -5.20 19.38
N ARG A 22 7.28 -4.05 19.61
CA ARG A 22 8.51 -3.66 18.91
C ARG A 22 9.66 -4.64 19.15
N LYS A 23 9.85 -5.07 20.40
CA LYS A 23 10.85 -6.09 20.74
C LYS A 23 10.54 -7.44 20.09
N MET A 24 9.26 -7.82 19.99
CA MET A 24 8.85 -9.05 19.31
C MET A 24 9.17 -9.03 17.81
N ILE A 25 8.92 -7.91 17.12
CA ILE A 25 9.19 -7.78 15.68
C ILE A 25 10.69 -7.87 15.38
N GLN A 26 11.53 -7.35 16.29
CA GLN A 26 12.98 -7.39 16.16
C GLN A 26 13.58 -8.77 16.47
N ASP A 27 12.81 -9.68 17.10
CA ASP A 27 13.22 -11.05 17.37
C ASP A 27 12.89 -11.93 16.15
N PRO A 28 13.90 -12.48 15.43
CA PRO A 28 13.68 -13.29 14.25
C PRO A 28 12.78 -14.52 14.49
N ASN A 29 12.72 -15.03 15.72
CA ASN A 29 11.91 -16.19 16.08
C ASN A 29 10.44 -15.83 16.39
N ARG A 30 10.12 -14.54 16.51
CA ARG A 30 8.82 -14.04 16.98
C ARG A 30 8.25 -12.94 16.07
N SER A 31 8.91 -12.63 14.96
CA SER A 31 8.51 -11.55 14.07
C SER A 31 7.10 -11.73 13.49
N THR A 32 6.68 -12.98 13.24
CA THR A 32 5.33 -13.34 12.80
C THR A 32 4.28 -13.28 13.91
N ASP A 33 4.69 -13.19 15.18
CA ASP A 33 3.78 -13.24 16.33
C ASP A 33 3.05 -11.92 16.57
N VAL A 34 3.43 -10.83 15.91
CA VAL A 34 2.76 -9.54 16.07
C VAL A 34 1.30 -9.59 15.62
N LEU A 35 0.95 -10.46 14.66
CA LEU A 35 -0.44 -10.70 14.26
C LEU A 35 -1.18 -11.68 15.17
N LYS A 36 -0.52 -12.28 16.17
CA LYS A 36 -1.21 -12.97 17.28
C LYS A 36 -1.92 -11.98 18.20
N PHE A 37 -1.67 -10.67 18.09
CA PHE A 37 -2.48 -9.65 18.75
C PHE A 37 -3.79 -9.49 17.97
N PRO A 38 -4.91 -10.07 18.46
CA PRO A 38 -6.15 -10.11 17.68
C PRO A 38 -6.70 -8.71 17.40
N ARG A 39 -6.25 -7.69 18.17
CA ARG A 39 -6.74 -6.32 18.06
C ARG A 39 -6.43 -5.64 16.74
N PHE A 40 -5.34 -6.00 16.06
CA PHE A 40 -5.10 -5.50 14.70
C PHE A 40 -6.12 -6.05 13.69
N LEU A 41 -6.82 -7.14 14.00
CA LEU A 41 -7.78 -7.77 13.08
C LEU A 41 -9.20 -7.23 13.26
N ASP A 42 -9.56 -6.71 14.44
CA ASP A 42 -10.92 -6.25 14.76
C ASP A 42 -11.02 -4.76 15.13
N VAL A 43 -9.91 -4.03 15.32
CA VAL A 43 -9.91 -2.58 15.61
C VAL A 43 -9.12 -1.80 14.56
N GLN A 44 -9.84 -0.97 13.81
CA GLN A 44 -9.28 -0.07 12.80
C GLN A 44 -8.42 1.05 13.42
N GLY A 45 -7.42 1.51 12.67
CA GLY A 45 -6.58 2.65 13.03
C GLY A 45 -5.44 2.34 14.01
N LEU A 46 -5.22 1.08 14.37
CA LEU A 46 -4.07 0.69 15.20
C LEU A 46 -2.73 0.74 14.44
N ILE A 47 -2.75 0.51 13.12
CA ILE A 47 -1.55 0.69 12.28
C ILE A 47 -1.13 2.16 12.32
N GLU A 48 -2.08 3.08 12.09
CA GLU A 48 -1.84 4.52 12.19
C GLU A 48 -1.27 4.90 13.56
N GLN A 49 -1.88 4.42 14.64
CA GLN A 49 -1.43 4.67 16.00
C GLN A 49 0.02 4.26 16.23
N ASP A 50 0.37 3.02 15.89
CA ASP A 50 1.73 2.52 16.12
C ASP A 50 2.74 3.19 15.19
N PHE A 51 2.33 3.62 13.99
CA PHE A 51 3.16 4.40 13.08
C PHE A 51 3.44 5.80 13.61
N VAL A 52 2.46 6.47 14.22
CA VAL A 52 2.65 7.75 14.93
C VAL A 52 3.67 7.60 16.06
N LEU A 53 3.63 6.49 16.81
CA LEU A 53 4.61 6.22 17.86
C LEU A 53 6.03 5.98 17.32
N LEU A 54 6.17 5.52 16.07
CA LEU A 54 7.47 5.31 15.42
C LEU A 54 8.06 6.60 14.83
N PHE A 55 7.24 7.42 14.18
CA PHE A 55 7.73 8.51 13.31
C PHE A 55 7.13 9.90 13.60
N GLY A 56 6.18 9.99 14.54
CA GLY A 56 5.45 11.22 14.88
C GLY A 56 4.37 11.59 13.88
N GLU A 57 3.45 12.47 14.31
CA GLU A 57 2.29 12.90 13.51
C GLU A 57 2.69 13.56 12.20
N LYS A 58 3.70 14.44 12.25
CA LYS A 58 4.20 15.15 11.06
C LYS A 58 4.66 14.21 9.95
N THR A 59 5.24 13.07 10.28
CA THR A 59 5.65 12.09 9.27
C THR A 59 4.46 11.27 8.79
N THR A 60 3.56 10.95 9.71
CA THR A 60 2.37 10.12 9.48
C THR A 60 1.42 10.73 8.45
N SER A 61 1.27 12.06 8.43
CA SER A 61 0.36 12.74 7.51
C SER A 61 0.90 12.95 6.09
N LYS A 62 2.20 12.73 5.85
CA LYS A 62 2.88 13.18 4.63
C LYS A 62 2.31 12.62 3.32
N LEU A 63 1.93 11.35 3.27
CA LEU A 63 1.38 10.79 2.03
C LEU A 63 0.03 11.43 1.71
N LEU A 64 -0.87 11.53 2.70
CA LEU A 64 -2.19 12.12 2.50
C LEU A 64 -2.12 13.62 2.19
N GLU A 65 -1.17 14.36 2.76
CA GLU A 65 -0.97 15.78 2.48
C GLU A 65 -0.30 16.04 1.13
N ARG A 66 0.77 15.29 0.81
CA ARG A 66 1.64 15.60 -0.33
C ARG A 66 1.22 14.88 -1.60
N TRP A 67 0.57 13.72 -1.52
CA TRP A 67 0.18 12.97 -2.72
C TRP A 67 -0.78 13.75 -3.61
N PRO A 68 -1.94 14.22 -3.11
CA PRO A 68 -2.90 14.92 -3.96
C PRO A 68 -2.35 16.26 -4.46
N THR A 69 -1.58 16.96 -3.61
CA THR A 69 -1.14 18.34 -3.86
C THR A 69 0.13 18.44 -4.71
N THR A 70 1.06 17.49 -4.57
CA THR A 70 2.41 17.61 -5.14
C THR A 70 2.75 16.49 -6.11
N PHE A 71 2.39 15.25 -5.79
CA PHE A 71 2.91 14.08 -6.51
C PHE A 71 1.96 13.58 -7.60
N MET A 72 0.65 13.55 -7.35
CA MET A 72 -0.34 12.96 -8.24
C MET A 72 -0.27 13.53 -9.66
N HIS A 73 -0.35 14.86 -9.81
CA HIS A 73 -0.22 15.52 -11.11
C HIS A 73 1.12 15.21 -11.80
N LYS A 74 2.23 15.22 -11.05
CA LYS A 74 3.57 14.91 -11.59
C LYS A 74 3.66 13.46 -12.08
N VAL A 75 3.09 12.51 -11.34
CA VAL A 75 3.01 11.09 -11.73
C VAL A 75 2.20 10.93 -13.01
N ILE A 76 1.02 11.53 -13.08
CA ILE A 76 0.14 11.49 -14.27
C ILE A 76 0.87 12.08 -15.48
N GLN A 77 1.41 13.29 -15.34
CA GLN A 77 2.10 14.00 -16.43
C GLN A 77 3.30 13.20 -16.96
N GLN A 78 4.11 12.61 -16.08
CA GLN A 78 5.23 11.77 -16.53
C GLN A 78 4.75 10.49 -17.22
N SER A 79 3.64 9.91 -16.77
CA SER A 79 3.12 8.66 -17.33
C SER A 79 2.67 8.83 -18.78
N LYS A 80 2.21 10.03 -19.17
CA LYS A 80 1.89 10.39 -20.57
C LYS A 80 3.08 10.33 -21.52
N SER A 81 4.31 10.38 -21.01
CA SER A 81 5.54 10.28 -21.82
C SER A 81 6.01 8.84 -22.03
N LEU A 82 5.39 7.86 -21.37
CA LEU A 82 5.70 6.44 -21.57
C LEU A 82 5.09 5.94 -22.89
N ASN A 83 5.61 4.83 -23.40
CA ASN A 83 5.04 4.19 -24.59
C ASN A 83 3.57 3.82 -24.34
N SER A 84 2.67 4.34 -25.17
CA SER A 84 1.23 4.19 -24.97
C SER A 84 0.78 2.78 -25.30
N SER A 85 0.34 2.05 -24.28
CA SER A 85 -0.49 0.85 -24.42
C SER A 85 -1.91 1.21 -23.98
N GLN A 86 -2.93 0.55 -24.53
CA GLN A 86 -4.32 0.85 -24.16
C GLN A 86 -4.54 0.78 -22.65
N ALA A 87 -4.00 -0.26 -21.99
CA ALA A 87 -4.11 -0.42 -20.53
C ALA A 87 -3.46 0.74 -19.74
N LEU A 88 -2.37 1.31 -20.24
CA LEU A 88 -1.74 2.48 -19.61
C LEU A 88 -2.57 3.75 -19.86
N GLN A 89 -3.13 3.91 -21.07
CA GLN A 89 -3.99 5.05 -21.39
C GLN A 89 -5.26 5.04 -20.53
N ASP A 90 -5.93 3.89 -20.41
CA ASP A 90 -7.11 3.73 -19.55
C ASP A 90 -6.79 4.09 -18.09
N LEU A 91 -5.59 3.75 -17.61
CA LEU A 91 -5.14 4.06 -16.25
C LEU A 91 -4.86 5.57 -16.06
N ILE A 92 -4.28 6.23 -17.06
CA ILE A 92 -4.10 7.69 -17.09
C ILE A 92 -5.47 8.37 -17.04
N ASP A 93 -6.41 7.92 -17.85
CA ASP A 93 -7.75 8.49 -17.94
C ASP A 93 -8.54 8.32 -16.62
N CYS A 94 -8.41 7.15 -15.98
CA CYS A 94 -8.95 6.91 -14.64
C CYS A 94 -8.34 7.85 -13.58
N ALA A 95 -7.02 8.09 -13.65
CA ALA A 95 -6.32 8.97 -12.71
C ALA A 95 -6.71 10.45 -12.91
N GLU A 96 -6.92 10.89 -14.15
CA GLU A 96 -7.33 12.28 -14.47
C GLU A 96 -8.83 12.52 -14.28
N MET A 97 -9.61 11.47 -14.03
CA MET A 97 -11.08 11.53 -14.00
C MET A 97 -11.67 12.11 -15.29
N THR A 98 -10.99 11.90 -16.43
CA THR A 98 -11.41 12.43 -17.75
C THR A 98 -12.58 11.64 -18.33
N VAL A 99 -12.77 10.40 -17.87
CA VAL A 99 -13.87 9.54 -18.26
C VAL A 99 -14.94 9.63 -17.17
N LYS A 100 -16.18 9.92 -17.55
CA LYS A 100 -17.31 9.94 -16.60
C LYS A 100 -17.44 8.56 -15.95
N GLU A 101 -17.81 8.49 -14.67
CA GLU A 101 -17.97 7.21 -13.93
C GLU A 101 -18.85 6.18 -14.66
N ASN A 102 -19.76 6.65 -15.52
CA ASN A 102 -20.66 5.83 -16.34
C ASN A 102 -20.01 5.28 -17.64
N GLU A 103 -18.92 5.88 -18.11
CA GLU A 103 -18.16 5.52 -19.32
C GLU A 103 -16.91 4.70 -18.98
N ILE A 104 -16.40 4.84 -17.74
CA ILE A 104 -15.46 3.88 -17.15
C ILE A 104 -16.29 2.60 -16.99
N GLY A 105 -16.23 1.68 -17.95
CA GLY A 105 -16.85 0.37 -17.79
C GLY A 105 -16.41 -0.30 -16.48
N ASP A 106 -16.95 -1.47 -16.16
CA ASP A 106 -16.71 -2.17 -14.88
C ASP A 106 -15.22 -2.49 -14.54
N ALA A 107 -14.27 -2.14 -15.41
CA ALA A 107 -12.86 -2.52 -15.36
C ALA A 107 -11.89 -1.49 -14.75
N GLY A 108 -12.26 -0.19 -14.67
CA GLY A 108 -11.33 0.89 -14.28
C GLY A 108 -11.25 1.12 -12.76
N TRP A 109 -10.07 1.48 -12.26
CA TRP A 109 -9.85 1.87 -10.86
C TRP A 109 -10.31 3.31 -10.61
N ASN A 110 -10.61 3.64 -9.35
CA ASN A 110 -10.79 5.04 -8.95
C ASN A 110 -9.48 5.83 -9.13
N SER A 111 -9.59 7.17 -9.13
CA SER A 111 -8.45 8.07 -9.38
C SER A 111 -7.29 7.88 -8.39
N ASP A 112 -7.59 7.63 -7.11
CA ASP A 112 -6.58 7.34 -6.08
C ASP A 112 -5.70 6.14 -6.47
N ILE A 113 -6.32 4.96 -6.64
CA ILE A 113 -5.62 3.72 -6.96
C ILE A 113 -4.96 3.84 -8.33
N ALA A 114 -5.63 4.45 -9.31
CA ALA A 114 -5.06 4.66 -10.64
C ALA A 114 -3.77 5.47 -10.58
N SER A 115 -3.74 6.59 -9.85
CA SER A 115 -2.54 7.42 -9.69
C SER A 115 -1.39 6.68 -9.01
N ILE A 116 -1.69 5.81 -8.03
CA ILE A 116 -0.70 4.99 -7.34
C ILE A 116 -0.14 3.91 -8.28
N LEU A 117 -0.99 3.28 -9.09
CA LEU A 117 -0.55 2.30 -10.09
C LEU A 117 0.30 2.96 -11.18
N LEU A 118 0.01 4.20 -11.59
CA LEU A 118 0.88 4.95 -12.51
C LEU A 118 2.30 5.14 -11.97
N LEU A 119 2.48 5.32 -10.65
CA LEU A 119 3.81 5.34 -10.06
C LEU A 119 4.57 4.02 -10.30
N LEU A 120 3.88 2.88 -10.23
CA LEU A 120 4.46 1.57 -10.54
C LEU A 120 4.87 1.44 -12.01
N HIS A 121 4.13 2.06 -12.94
CA HIS A 121 4.52 2.15 -14.35
C HIS A 121 5.75 3.03 -14.58
N LEU A 122 5.91 4.10 -13.79
CA LEU A 122 7.11 4.95 -13.83
C LEU A 122 8.34 4.25 -13.21
N ILE A 123 8.13 3.29 -12.31
CA ILE A 123 9.17 2.56 -11.57
C ILE A 123 8.89 1.05 -11.71
N PRO A 124 9.05 0.47 -12.92
CA PRO A 124 8.71 -0.93 -13.14
C PRO A 124 9.58 -1.86 -12.28
N PRO A 125 9.09 -3.08 -11.99
CA PRO A 125 9.85 -4.09 -11.27
C PRO A 125 11.23 -4.29 -11.90
N SER A 126 12.29 -4.16 -11.10
CA SER A 126 13.64 -4.40 -11.61
C SER A 126 13.91 -5.91 -11.72
N PRO A 127 14.50 -6.41 -12.82
CA PRO A 127 14.96 -7.79 -12.88
C PRO A 127 16.09 -7.98 -11.87
N GLN A 128 15.80 -8.67 -10.77
CA GLN A 128 16.81 -9.03 -9.78
C GLN A 128 17.67 -10.18 -10.33
N GLY A 129 18.83 -9.84 -10.91
CA GLY A 129 19.90 -10.78 -11.25
C GLY A 129 20.05 -11.12 -12.74
N ARG A 130 21.25 -11.60 -13.11
CA ARG A 130 21.69 -11.87 -14.49
C ARG A 130 21.06 -13.12 -15.15
N LYS A 131 20.18 -13.88 -14.48
CA LYS A 131 19.73 -15.21 -14.93
C LYS A 131 18.23 -15.51 -14.73
N ARG A 132 17.32 -14.63 -15.15
CA ARG A 132 15.90 -15.03 -15.27
C ARG A 132 15.25 -14.49 -16.56
N PRO A 133 14.78 -15.37 -17.46
CA PRO A 133 13.89 -14.98 -18.53
C PRO A 133 12.48 -14.77 -17.94
N GLY A 134 11.94 -13.56 -18.07
CA GLY A 134 10.63 -13.18 -17.54
C GLY A 134 10.70 -11.84 -16.81
N LYS A 135 10.77 -10.74 -17.54
CA LYS A 135 10.55 -9.41 -16.97
C LYS A 135 9.07 -9.28 -16.61
N MET A 136 8.74 -9.24 -15.33
CA MET A 136 7.38 -8.91 -14.89
C MET A 136 7.04 -7.49 -15.34
N SER A 137 5.94 -7.32 -16.08
CA SER A 137 5.49 -5.99 -16.48
C SER A 137 4.91 -5.21 -15.30
N ALA A 138 4.82 -3.89 -15.42
CA ALA A 138 4.15 -3.06 -14.43
C ALA A 138 2.69 -3.51 -14.22
N SER A 139 1.95 -3.80 -15.30
CA SER A 139 0.58 -4.33 -15.25
C SER A 139 0.45 -5.67 -14.51
N GLN A 140 1.44 -6.56 -14.63
CA GLN A 140 1.46 -7.80 -13.84
C GLN A 140 1.75 -7.52 -12.37
N ALA A 141 2.62 -6.56 -12.09
CA ALA A 141 3.00 -6.16 -10.74
C ALA A 141 1.86 -5.47 -9.97
N GLU A 142 0.87 -4.87 -10.64
CA GLU A 142 -0.30 -4.25 -9.99
C GLU A 142 -1.01 -5.21 -9.02
N LYS A 143 -1.08 -6.50 -9.38
CA LYS A 143 -1.71 -7.54 -8.54
C LYS A 143 -0.95 -7.83 -7.24
N HIS A 144 0.32 -7.44 -7.14
CA HIS A 144 1.08 -7.49 -5.90
C HIS A 144 0.78 -6.29 -4.99
N LEU A 145 0.11 -5.26 -5.50
CA LEU A 145 -0.26 -4.08 -4.73
C LEU A 145 -1.72 -4.13 -4.31
N VAL A 146 -2.62 -4.42 -5.25
CA VAL A 146 -4.07 -4.40 -5.01
C VAL A 146 -4.80 -5.46 -5.82
N ILE A 147 -5.71 -6.17 -5.17
CA ILE A 147 -6.60 -7.18 -5.75
C ILE A 147 -8.04 -6.72 -5.53
N PHE A 148 -8.82 -6.69 -6.61
CA PHE A 148 -10.25 -6.43 -6.55
C PHE A 148 -11.06 -7.73 -6.38
N LYS A 149 -12.06 -7.71 -5.51
CA LYS A 149 -13.11 -8.75 -5.42
C LYS A 149 -14.48 -8.08 -5.37
N LYS A 150 -15.48 -8.71 -6.00
CA LYS A 150 -16.87 -8.22 -5.93
C LYS A 150 -17.39 -8.28 -4.49
N ALA A 151 -18.23 -7.31 -4.11
CA ALA A 151 -18.93 -7.34 -2.83
C ALA A 151 -19.66 -8.69 -2.64
N GLY A 152 -19.63 -9.23 -1.43
CA GLY A 152 -20.18 -10.56 -1.10
C GLY A 152 -19.23 -11.74 -1.31
N THR A 153 -18.03 -11.52 -1.87
CA THR A 153 -16.98 -12.57 -1.93
C THR A 153 -16.57 -13.00 -0.52
N ASN A 154 -16.43 -14.30 -0.28
CA ASN A 154 -15.95 -14.83 0.99
C ASN A 154 -14.45 -14.51 1.17
N ILE A 155 -14.14 -13.68 2.17
CA ILE A 155 -12.76 -13.29 2.49
C ILE A 155 -11.94 -14.51 2.90
N GLN A 156 -12.51 -15.46 3.65
CA GLN A 156 -11.79 -16.64 4.11
C GLN A 156 -11.35 -17.53 2.95
N GLU A 157 -12.23 -17.73 1.95
CA GLU A 157 -11.88 -18.48 0.73
C GLU A 157 -10.72 -17.81 -0.02
N HIS A 158 -10.71 -16.48 -0.10
CA HIS A 158 -9.59 -15.74 -0.66
C HIS A 158 -8.32 -15.97 0.16
N LEU A 159 -8.38 -15.88 1.49
CA LEU A 159 -7.23 -16.12 2.39
C LEU A 159 -6.66 -17.53 2.26
N ASP A 160 -7.52 -18.54 2.14
CA ASP A 160 -7.12 -19.94 2.01
C ASP A 160 -6.41 -20.21 0.67
N SER A 161 -6.75 -19.45 -0.38
CA SER A 161 -6.13 -19.54 -1.70
C SER A 161 -4.74 -18.87 -1.81
N ILE A 162 -4.29 -18.16 -0.77
CA ILE A 162 -3.06 -17.36 -0.85
C ILE A 162 -1.80 -18.23 -0.81
N GLU A 163 -0.97 -18.06 -1.83
CA GLU A 163 0.43 -18.48 -1.85
C GLU A 163 1.34 -17.41 -1.19
N GLU A 164 2.32 -17.84 -0.39
CA GLU A 164 3.12 -17.00 0.52
C GLU A 164 3.86 -15.82 -0.13
N SER A 165 4.09 -15.85 -1.45
CA SER A 165 4.99 -14.90 -2.12
C SER A 165 4.40 -13.52 -2.43
N THR A 166 3.13 -13.28 -2.12
CA THR A 166 2.39 -12.09 -2.61
C THR A 166 2.07 -11.04 -1.55
N GLN A 167 2.27 -11.33 -0.25
CA GLN A 167 1.91 -10.43 0.85
C GLN A 167 3.04 -9.47 1.26
N PRO A 168 2.72 -8.28 1.79
CA PRO A 168 1.38 -7.71 1.97
C PRO A 168 0.82 -7.01 0.72
N TYR A 169 -0.51 -6.95 0.59
CA TYR A 169 -1.24 -6.21 -0.47
C TYR A 169 -2.63 -5.74 -0.01
N LEU A 170 -3.27 -4.87 -0.79
CA LEU A 170 -4.65 -4.44 -0.58
C LEU A 170 -5.66 -5.40 -1.23
N LEU A 171 -6.65 -5.85 -0.46
CA LEU A 171 -7.87 -6.46 -0.98
C LEU A 171 -8.98 -5.39 -1.01
N ALA A 172 -9.34 -4.94 -2.21
CA ALA A 172 -10.37 -3.95 -2.46
C ALA A 172 -11.70 -4.66 -2.77
N MET A 173 -12.75 -4.37 -1.99
CA MET A 173 -14.06 -5.01 -2.15
C MET A 173 -15.16 -3.99 -2.42
N GLY A 174 -15.92 -4.22 -3.48
CA GLY A 174 -17.03 -3.37 -3.88
C GLY A 174 -17.77 -3.92 -5.10
N PRO A 175 -18.85 -3.28 -5.55
CA PRO A 175 -19.52 -3.66 -6.79
C PRO A 175 -18.61 -3.57 -8.03
N LYS A 176 -17.73 -2.55 -8.07
CA LYS A 176 -16.83 -2.26 -9.20
C LYS A 176 -15.49 -1.69 -8.70
N LYS A 177 -14.45 -1.72 -9.52
CA LYS A 177 -13.12 -1.18 -9.16
C LYS A 177 -13.09 0.33 -8.90
N ASN A 178 -14.01 1.10 -9.48
CA ASN A 178 -14.20 2.52 -9.23
C ASN A 178 -15.19 2.81 -8.08
N SER A 179 -15.84 1.78 -7.53
CA SER A 179 -16.82 1.88 -6.44
C SER A 179 -16.49 0.84 -5.37
N ILE A 180 -15.45 1.13 -4.59
CA ILE A 180 -14.97 0.26 -3.50
C ILE A 180 -15.66 0.67 -2.20
N HIS A 181 -16.19 -0.32 -1.47
CA HIS A 181 -16.83 -0.11 -0.18
C HIS A 181 -15.86 -0.29 0.99
N VAL A 182 -14.90 -1.21 0.86
CA VAL A 182 -13.95 -1.54 1.93
C VAL A 182 -12.61 -2.02 1.37
N TYR A 183 -11.55 -1.70 2.10
CA TYR A 183 -10.21 -2.24 1.87
C TYR A 183 -9.76 -3.06 3.08
N TYR A 184 -9.03 -4.14 2.78
CA TYR A 184 -8.27 -4.90 3.78
C TYR A 184 -6.80 -4.93 3.39
N ILE A 185 -5.92 -4.85 4.37
CA ILE A 185 -4.52 -5.23 4.21
C ILE A 185 -4.42 -6.73 4.45
N ILE A 186 -3.94 -7.44 3.43
CA ILE A 186 -3.72 -8.87 3.50
C ILE A 186 -2.27 -9.13 3.86
N LEU A 187 -2.02 -9.70 5.05
CA LEU A 187 -0.69 -9.98 5.60
C LEU A 187 -0.74 -11.28 6.41
N ASP A 188 0.21 -12.18 6.21
CA ASP A 188 0.31 -13.52 6.82
C ASP A 188 -1.02 -14.29 6.84
N LYS A 189 -1.72 -14.28 5.70
CA LYS A 189 -3.07 -14.87 5.50
C LYS A 189 -4.13 -14.37 6.49
N LYS A 190 -3.96 -13.14 6.99
CA LYS A 190 -4.97 -12.40 7.75
C LYS A 190 -5.45 -11.20 6.95
N ALA A 191 -6.70 -10.81 7.18
CA ALA A 191 -7.28 -9.60 6.65
C ALA A 191 -7.39 -8.56 7.77
N ILE A 192 -6.66 -7.46 7.64
CA ILE A 192 -6.68 -6.33 8.56
C ILE A 192 -7.57 -5.24 7.95
N PRO A 193 -8.69 -4.84 8.58
CA PRO A 193 -9.57 -3.84 8.01
C PRO A 193 -8.90 -2.45 8.01
N CYS A 194 -8.87 -1.79 6.85
CA CYS A 194 -8.47 -0.39 6.78
C CYS A 194 -9.53 0.50 7.43
N LYS A 195 -9.11 1.66 7.94
CA LYS A 195 -10.01 2.65 8.55
C LYS A 195 -10.81 3.42 7.50
N SER A 196 -10.17 3.79 6.39
CA SER A 196 -10.76 4.60 5.33
C SER A 196 -11.23 3.75 4.14
N VAL A 197 -12.20 4.29 3.40
CA VAL A 197 -12.70 3.73 2.13
C VAL A 197 -12.05 4.37 0.91
N SER A 198 -11.17 5.36 1.07
CA SER A 198 -10.42 5.95 -0.05
C SER A 198 -9.21 5.08 -0.41
N GLY A 199 -8.89 5.01 -1.70
CA GLY A 199 -7.77 4.21 -2.19
C GLY A 199 -6.43 4.72 -1.67
N LEU A 200 -6.30 6.05 -1.56
CA LEU A 200 -5.07 6.69 -1.09
C LEU A 200 -4.82 6.39 0.40
N SER A 201 -5.85 6.46 1.24
CA SER A 201 -5.71 6.13 2.66
C SER A 201 -5.48 4.64 2.88
N ALA A 202 -6.09 3.76 2.08
CA ALA A 202 -5.78 2.33 2.15
C ALA A 202 -4.31 2.04 1.79
N PHE A 203 -3.79 2.68 0.74
CA PHE A 203 -2.37 2.54 0.36
C PHE A 203 -1.43 3.11 1.43
N ASP A 204 -1.80 4.22 2.05
CA ASP A 204 -1.10 4.81 3.19
C ASP A 204 -1.01 3.84 4.38
N GLU A 205 -2.14 3.23 4.78
CA GLU A 205 -2.15 2.19 5.82
C GLU A 205 -1.30 0.97 5.42
N LEU A 206 -1.36 0.51 4.16
CA LEU A 206 -0.52 -0.58 3.66
C LEU A 206 0.97 -0.24 3.74
N PHE A 207 1.37 0.97 3.36
CA PHE A 207 2.75 1.43 3.50
C PHE A 207 3.18 1.38 4.97
N LYS A 208 2.37 1.95 5.88
CA LYS A 208 2.64 2.01 7.32
C LYS A 208 2.75 0.63 7.95
N ALA A 209 1.96 -0.34 7.48
CA ALA A 209 2.00 -1.73 7.92
C ALA A 209 3.40 -2.36 7.82
N HIS A 210 4.22 -1.98 6.83
CA HIS A 210 5.59 -2.47 6.69
C HIS A 210 6.44 -2.12 7.91
N PHE A 211 6.32 -0.89 8.41
CA PHE A 211 7.06 -0.46 9.60
C PHE A 211 6.46 -0.98 10.89
N VAL A 212 5.12 -0.98 10.98
CA VAL A 212 4.39 -1.42 12.17
C VAL A 212 4.61 -2.90 12.45
N PHE A 213 4.57 -3.75 11.43
CA PHE A 213 4.75 -5.20 11.56
C PHE A 213 6.16 -5.69 11.23
N GLY A 214 7.05 -4.82 10.74
CA GLY A 214 8.38 -5.23 10.27
C GLY A 214 8.35 -6.07 9.00
N ALA A 215 7.30 -5.95 8.18
CA ALA A 215 7.17 -6.67 6.93
C ALA A 215 8.16 -6.12 5.90
N SER A 216 8.83 -7.02 5.18
CA SER A 216 9.69 -6.63 4.06
C SER A 216 8.83 -6.19 2.86
N TYR A 217 9.31 -5.19 2.11
CA TYR A 217 8.68 -4.88 0.82
C TYR A 217 8.69 -6.09 -0.09
N SER A 218 7.57 -6.33 -0.78
CA SER A 218 7.53 -7.25 -1.91
C SER A 218 8.68 -6.93 -2.87
N LYS A 219 9.43 -7.96 -3.29
CA LYS A 219 10.57 -7.80 -4.21
C LYS A 219 10.16 -7.11 -5.51
N VAL A 220 8.92 -7.33 -5.95
CA VAL A 220 8.31 -6.74 -7.15
C VAL A 220 8.09 -5.24 -6.98
N LEU A 221 7.61 -4.83 -5.80
CA LEU A 221 7.23 -3.44 -5.50
C LEU A 221 8.32 -2.65 -4.77
N HIS A 222 9.48 -3.27 -4.53
CA HIS A 222 10.55 -2.70 -3.70
C HIS A 222 10.90 -1.27 -4.08
N ASN A 223 11.17 -1.00 -5.35
CA ASN A 223 11.55 0.34 -5.80
C ASN A 223 10.42 1.38 -5.65
N MET A 224 9.17 0.97 -5.86
CA MET A 224 8.00 1.83 -5.67
C MET A 224 7.88 2.23 -4.19
N TYR A 225 7.99 1.25 -3.28
CA TYR A 225 7.95 1.52 -1.85
C TYR A 225 9.16 2.31 -1.36
N THR A 226 10.36 2.06 -1.90
CA THR A 226 11.54 2.90 -1.62
C THR A 226 11.29 4.34 -2.03
N PHE A 227 10.71 4.58 -3.21
CA PHE A 227 10.34 5.93 -3.64
C PHE A 227 9.36 6.58 -2.66
N VAL A 228 8.28 5.89 -2.28
CA VAL A 228 7.30 6.41 -1.32
C VAL A 228 7.94 6.71 0.03
N GLN A 229 8.79 5.81 0.53
CA GLN A 229 9.52 5.97 1.79
C GLN A 229 10.42 7.20 1.78
N THR A 230 11.33 7.31 0.81
CA THR A 230 12.38 8.35 0.84
C THR A 230 11.93 9.67 0.25
N THR A 231 10.96 9.67 -0.68
CA THR A 231 10.51 10.88 -1.38
C THR A 231 9.25 11.48 -0.77
N VAL A 232 8.25 10.65 -0.48
CA VAL A 232 6.95 11.13 0.03
C VAL A 232 6.99 11.26 1.56
N PHE A 233 7.32 10.18 2.26
CA PHE A 233 7.44 10.18 3.73
C PHE A 233 8.76 10.78 4.23
N GLN A 234 9.80 10.81 3.41
CA GLN A 234 11.15 11.27 3.78
C GLN A 234 11.73 10.50 4.99
N ILE A 235 11.46 9.20 5.04
CA ILE A 235 12.02 8.29 6.04
C ILE A 235 13.35 7.74 5.51
N ASP A 236 14.37 7.70 6.36
CA ASP A 236 15.68 7.08 6.08
C ASP A 236 16.38 7.56 4.80
N ILE A 237 16.22 8.85 4.48
CA ILE A 237 16.93 9.49 3.37
C ILE A 237 18.43 9.29 3.54
N GLY A 238 19.08 8.80 2.48
CA GLY A 238 20.53 8.53 2.45
C GLY A 238 20.96 7.24 3.17
N LYS A 239 20.04 6.55 3.87
CA LYS A 239 20.31 5.25 4.49
C LYS A 239 19.81 4.09 3.64
N VAL A 240 18.66 4.26 2.99
CA VAL A 240 18.11 3.25 2.07
C VAL A 240 18.80 3.35 0.71
N LYS A 241 19.23 2.21 0.17
CA LYS A 241 19.82 2.14 -1.16
C LYS A 241 18.72 2.33 -2.22
N GLU A 242 18.77 3.45 -2.92
CA GLU A 242 17.87 3.75 -4.04
C GLU A 242 18.45 3.22 -5.36
N CYS A 243 17.59 2.74 -6.24
CA CYS A 243 18.00 2.46 -7.62
C CYS A 243 18.08 3.77 -8.42
N PRO A 244 18.83 3.82 -9.54
CA PRO A 244 18.98 5.04 -10.34
C PRO A 244 17.65 5.67 -10.76
N ARG A 245 16.64 4.83 -11.08
CA ARG A 245 15.30 5.30 -11.48
C ARG A 245 14.55 5.99 -10.34
N VAL A 246 14.66 5.48 -9.11
CA VAL A 246 14.06 6.11 -7.92
C VAL A 246 14.73 7.45 -7.65
N ALA A 247 16.06 7.51 -7.72
CA ALA A 247 16.81 8.74 -7.51
C ALA A 247 16.48 9.81 -8.57
N GLU A 248 16.37 9.41 -9.84
CA GLU A 248 15.99 10.27 -10.96
C GLU A 248 14.59 10.89 -10.75
N LEU A 249 13.58 10.06 -10.46
CA LEU A 249 12.21 10.53 -10.23
C LEU A 249 12.11 11.41 -8.99
N ARG A 250 12.83 11.07 -7.91
CA ARG A 250 12.89 11.93 -6.72
C ARG A 250 13.44 13.30 -7.07
N ALA A 251 14.57 13.37 -7.77
CA ALA A 251 15.18 14.63 -8.19
C ALA A 251 14.25 15.43 -9.12
N ARG A 252 13.45 14.76 -9.96
CA ARG A 252 12.47 15.41 -10.82
C ARG A 252 11.25 15.93 -10.06
N PHE A 253 10.74 15.18 -9.08
CA PHE A 253 9.50 15.53 -8.38
C PHE A 253 9.70 16.48 -7.21
N LEU A 254 10.93 16.62 -6.72
CA LEU A 254 11.27 17.60 -5.67
C LEU A 254 11.84 18.91 -6.22
N ARG A 255 12.00 19.03 -7.54
CA ARG A 255 12.09 20.32 -8.24
C ARG A 255 10.69 20.93 -8.34
#